data_AF-A0A816MVQ6-F1
#
_entry.id   AF-A0A816MVQ6-F1
#
_cell.length_a   1.000
_cell.length_b   1.000
_cell.length_c   1.000
_cell.angle_alpha   90.00
_cell.angle_beta   90.00
_cell.angle_gamma   90.00
#
_symmetry.space_group_name_H-M   'P 1'
#
loop_
_entity.id
_entity.type
_entity.pdbx_description
1 polymer ?
#
loop_
_entity_poly.entity_id
_entity_poly.type
_entity_poly.pdbx_seq_one_letter_code
_entity_poly.pdbx_strand_id
1 'polypeptide(L)'
;MWKQKRHILLFLDNAPVHPPDVQLEIIKLKFFPPNTTAKIQPMDQGVIRSFKVYYRRRLVKHIIISAGVAVTADGACEAVSETTIRNTFKSAGFEKISVIDGIDALQQISITDEIISAEDKSIEELDRVLRHSTIGGKPMSDYDIT
;
A
#
# COMPACT_ATOMS: atom_id res chain seq x y z
N MET A 1 -24.25 -4.32 1.89
CA MET A 1 -23.26 -4.26 2.99
C MET A 1 -23.86 -4.46 4.38
N TRP A 2 -25.13 -4.12 4.64
CA TRP A 2 -25.78 -4.31 5.97
C TRP A 2 -26.29 -5.72 6.29
N LYS A 3 -26.16 -6.67 5.35
CA LYS A 3 -26.75 -8.01 5.45
C LYS A 3 -26.18 -8.90 6.57
N GLN A 4 -25.10 -8.51 7.27
CA GLN A 4 -24.39 -9.41 8.19
C GLN A 4 -24.06 -8.84 9.58
N LYS A 5 -24.55 -7.64 9.95
CA LYS A 5 -24.28 -7.01 11.28
C LYS A 5 -22.81 -7.16 11.76
N ARG A 6 -21.84 -6.99 10.87
CA ARG A 6 -20.42 -7.12 11.22
C ARG A 6 -19.94 -5.85 11.89
N HIS A 7 -19.35 -5.97 13.06
CA HIS A 7 -18.57 -4.90 13.66
C HIS A 7 -17.20 -4.81 12.96
N ILE A 8 -16.78 -3.60 12.62
CA ILE A 8 -15.52 -3.33 11.91
C ILE A 8 -14.56 -2.63 12.85
N LEU A 9 -13.30 -3.06 12.87
CA LEU A 9 -12.21 -2.36 13.55
C LEU A 9 -11.41 -1.61 12.49
N LEU A 10 -11.35 -0.28 12.60
CA LEU A 10 -10.62 0.58 11.66
C LEU A 10 -9.42 1.20 12.38
N PHE A 11 -8.23 0.98 11.82
CA PHE A 11 -6.99 1.57 12.30
C PHE A 11 -6.68 2.86 11.55
N LEU A 12 -6.32 3.92 12.28
CA LEU A 12 -5.99 5.25 11.75
C LEU A 12 -4.61 5.69 12.23
N ASP A 13 -3.95 6.52 11.44
CA ASP A 13 -2.76 7.26 11.88
C ASP A 13 -3.16 8.41 12.81
N ASN A 14 -2.18 9.15 13.33
CA ASN A 14 -2.42 10.29 14.22
C ASN A 14 -2.53 11.62 13.46
N ALA A 15 -2.96 11.62 12.20
CA ALA A 15 -3.12 12.86 11.44
C ALA A 15 -4.14 13.79 12.11
N PRO A 16 -3.88 15.12 12.20
CA PRO A 16 -4.78 16.07 12.86
C PRO A 16 -6.20 16.15 12.28
N VAL A 17 -6.38 15.67 11.05
CA VAL A 17 -7.68 15.60 10.37
C VAL A 17 -8.59 14.49 10.92
N HIS A 18 -8.04 13.51 11.63
CA HIS A 18 -8.82 12.41 12.20
C HIS A 18 -9.43 12.82 13.54
N PRO A 19 -10.76 12.83 13.66
CA PRO A 19 -11.41 13.25 14.89
C PRO A 19 -11.28 12.15 15.96
N PRO A 20 -10.69 12.45 17.13
CA PRO A 20 -10.41 11.42 18.15
C PRO A 20 -11.68 10.91 18.84
N ASP A 21 -12.74 11.73 18.90
CA ASP A 21 -13.93 11.48 19.73
C ASP A 21 -15.16 11.00 18.93
N VAL A 22 -14.98 10.57 17.68
CA VAL A 22 -16.10 10.07 16.87
C VAL A 22 -16.51 8.67 17.33
N GLN A 23 -17.78 8.54 17.72
CA GLN A 23 -18.41 7.27 18.06
C GLN A 23 -19.28 6.81 16.89
N LEU A 24 -19.01 5.59 16.40
CA LEU A 24 -19.79 4.95 15.33
C LEU A 24 -20.39 3.65 15.88
N GLU A 25 -21.64 3.37 15.53
CA GLU A 25 -22.37 2.21 16.09
C GLU A 25 -21.75 0.86 15.70
N ILE A 26 -21.17 0.79 14.50
CA ILE A 26 -20.67 -0.46 13.91
C ILE A 26 -19.13 -0.47 13.82
N ILE A 27 -18.52 0.70 13.72
CA ILE A 27 -17.08 0.85 13.46
C ILE A 27 -16.38 1.30 14.75
N LYS A 28 -15.45 0.49 15.23
CA LYS A 28 -14.55 0.87 16.30
C LYS A 28 -13.29 1.48 15.71
N LEU A 29 -13.00 2.73 16.06
CA LEU A 29 -11.77 3.40 15.65
C LEU A 29 -10.63 3.06 16.64
N LYS A 30 -9.43 2.81 16.10
CA LYS A 30 -8.20 2.65 16.87
C LYS A 30 -7.06 3.42 16.22
N PHE A 31 -6.38 4.23 17.00
CA PHE A 31 -5.21 4.96 16.55
C PHE A 31 -3.95 4.12 16.76
N PHE A 32 -3.02 4.17 15.82
CA PHE A 32 -1.66 3.68 16.04
C PHE A 32 -0.95 4.53 17.12
N PRO A 33 0.08 4.02 17.80
CA PRO A 33 0.90 4.84 18.68
C PRO A 33 1.47 6.08 17.95
N PRO A 34 1.69 7.21 18.64
CA PRO A 34 2.36 8.35 18.05
C PRO A 34 3.78 7.98 17.60
N ASN A 35 4.25 8.60 16.50
CA ASN A 35 5.57 8.31 15.89
C ASN A 35 5.79 6.84 15.55
N THR A 36 4.71 6.16 15.18
CA THR A 36 4.78 4.80 14.66
C THR A 36 5.63 4.76 13.39
N THR A 37 6.50 3.76 13.29
CA THR A 37 7.26 3.52 12.05
C THR A 37 6.33 2.93 11.00
N ALA A 38 6.53 3.30 9.72
CA ALA A 38 5.80 2.77 8.57
C ALA A 38 5.73 1.22 8.54
N LYS A 39 6.65 0.54 9.24
CA LYS A 39 6.75 -0.91 9.32
C LYS A 39 5.53 -1.59 9.96
N ILE A 40 4.84 -0.96 10.91
CA ILE A 40 3.67 -1.57 11.56
C ILE A 40 2.33 -1.04 11.02
N GLN A 41 2.37 -0.07 10.11
CA GLN A 41 1.18 0.48 9.45
C GLN A 41 1.02 -0.23 8.11
N PRO A 42 0.01 -1.12 7.93
CA PRO A 42 -0.11 -1.92 6.71
C PRO A 42 -0.22 -1.08 5.44
N MET A 43 -0.83 0.10 5.52
CA MET A 43 -0.94 0.99 4.37
C MET A 43 0.44 1.48 3.91
N ASP A 44 1.28 1.91 4.85
CA ASP A 44 2.62 2.42 4.58
C ASP A 44 3.64 1.31 4.31
N GLN A 45 3.43 0.12 4.87
CA GLN A 45 4.36 -1.00 4.73
C GLN A 45 4.38 -1.59 3.31
N GLY A 46 3.27 -1.55 2.58
CA GLY A 46 3.20 -2.22 1.27
C GLY A 46 2.05 -1.81 0.38
N VAL A 47 0.86 -1.52 0.91
CA VAL A 47 -0.32 -1.25 0.07
C VAL A 47 -0.15 0.04 -0.75
N ILE A 48 0.25 1.14 -0.12
CA ILE A 48 0.52 2.42 -0.81
C ILE A 48 1.66 2.26 -1.81
N ARG A 49 2.69 1.49 -1.43
CA ARG A 49 3.83 1.20 -2.30
C ARG A 49 3.38 0.47 -3.56
N SER A 50 2.69 -0.66 -3.44
CA SER A 50 2.19 -1.44 -4.58
C SER A 50 1.27 -0.59 -5.45
N PHE A 51 0.37 0.20 -4.85
CA PHE A 51 -0.49 1.12 -5.58
C PHE A 51 0.32 2.13 -6.42
N LYS A 52 1.29 2.83 -5.82
CA LYS A 52 2.14 3.82 -6.53
C LYS A 52 2.86 3.18 -7.72
N VAL A 53 3.27 1.93 -7.60
CA VAL A 53 3.97 1.18 -8.65
C VAL A 53 3.04 0.87 -9.81
N TYR A 54 1.86 0.31 -9.54
CA TYR A 54 0.88 0.03 -10.59
C TYR A 54 0.44 1.31 -11.29
N TYR A 55 0.24 2.39 -10.53
CA TYR A 55 -0.09 3.69 -11.06
C TYR A 55 1.01 4.22 -11.99
N ARG A 56 2.27 4.24 -11.54
CA ARG A 56 3.43 4.67 -12.35
C ARG A 56 3.58 3.84 -13.61
N ARG A 57 3.45 2.51 -13.53
CA ARG A 57 3.49 1.62 -14.72
C ARG A 57 2.39 1.95 -15.72
N ARG A 58 1.18 2.22 -15.23
CA ARG A 58 0.04 2.61 -16.06
C ARG A 58 0.27 3.98 -16.70
N LEU A 59 0.82 4.92 -15.95
CA LEU A 59 1.12 6.27 -16.40
C LEU A 59 2.21 6.27 -17.49
N VAL A 60 3.28 5.49 -17.34
CA VAL A 60 4.30 5.30 -18.38
C VAL A 60 3.71 4.68 -19.65
N LYS A 61 2.95 3.58 -19.51
CA LYS A 61 2.27 2.95 -20.66
C LYS A 61 1.37 3.94 -21.38
N HIS A 62 0.63 4.74 -20.62
CA HIS A 62 -0.25 5.76 -21.18
C HIS A 62 0.53 6.81 -21.97
N ILE A 63 1.62 7.37 -21.43
CA ILE A 63 2.44 8.37 -22.13
C ILE A 63 3.01 7.81 -23.43
N ILE A 64 3.45 6.56 -23.43
CA ILE A 64 3.99 5.90 -24.63
C ILE A 64 2.90 5.67 -25.69
N ILE A 65 1.67 5.34 -25.27
CA ILE A 65 0.59 4.90 -26.18
C ILE A 65 -0.30 6.08 -26.64
N SER A 66 -0.50 7.10 -25.82
CA SER A 66 -1.41 8.21 -26.12
C SER A 66 -0.99 9.49 -25.38
N ALA A 67 -0.43 10.43 -26.12
CA ALA A 67 -0.30 11.81 -25.66
C ALA A 67 -1.68 12.49 -25.69
N GLY A 68 -2.56 12.23 -24.71
CA GLY A 68 -3.81 13.01 -24.64
C GLY A 68 -4.92 12.60 -23.67
N VAL A 69 -4.90 11.42 -23.03
CA VAL A 69 -5.99 11.02 -22.10
C VAL A 69 -5.52 11.10 -20.64
N ALA A 70 -6.41 11.43 -19.71
CA ALA A 70 -6.06 11.45 -18.29
C ALA A 70 -5.94 10.01 -17.74
N VAL A 71 -4.86 9.71 -17.00
CA VAL A 71 -4.69 8.42 -16.31
C VAL A 71 -5.34 8.51 -14.94
N THR A 72 -6.39 7.72 -14.72
CA THR A 72 -7.05 7.61 -13.41
C THR A 72 -6.39 6.56 -12.52
N ALA A 73 -6.55 6.73 -11.21
CA ALA A 73 -6.04 5.82 -10.18
C ALA A 73 -6.80 4.49 -10.10
N ASP A 74 -8.04 4.42 -10.60
CA ASP A 74 -8.94 3.27 -10.40
C ASP A 74 -8.31 1.96 -10.87
N GLY A 75 -7.70 1.96 -12.05
CA GLY A 75 -7.03 0.77 -12.59
C GLY A 75 -5.74 0.38 -11.85
N ALA A 76 -5.18 1.26 -11.01
CA ALA A 76 -4.06 0.93 -10.12
C ALA A 76 -4.58 0.35 -8.79
N CYS A 77 -5.70 0.86 -8.27
CA CYS A 77 -6.38 0.27 -7.10
C CYS A 77 -6.83 -1.17 -7.37
N GLU A 78 -7.42 -1.45 -8.53
CA GLU A 78 -7.82 -2.81 -8.93
C GLU A 78 -6.63 -3.77 -9.11
N ALA A 79 -5.45 -3.23 -9.41
CA ALA A 79 -4.24 -4.02 -9.60
C ALA A 79 -3.59 -4.44 -8.27
N VAL A 80 -3.90 -3.77 -7.16
CA VAL A 80 -3.46 -4.22 -5.83
C VAL A 80 -4.29 -5.43 -5.43
N SER A 81 -3.69 -6.60 -5.53
CA SER A 81 -4.37 -7.87 -5.30
C SER A 81 -4.75 -8.08 -3.82
N GLU A 82 -5.79 -8.88 -3.58
CA GLU A 82 -6.18 -9.27 -2.22
C GLU A 82 -5.03 -9.98 -1.47
N THR A 83 -4.22 -10.77 -2.18
CA THR A 83 -3.06 -11.45 -1.60
C THR A 83 -1.98 -10.46 -1.18
N THR A 84 -1.71 -9.42 -1.97
CA THR A 84 -0.82 -8.31 -1.59
C THR A 84 -1.30 -7.66 -0.30
N ILE A 85 -2.58 -7.27 -0.25
CA ILE A 85 -3.18 -6.64 0.94
C ILE A 85 -3.03 -7.56 2.16
N ARG A 86 -3.40 -8.85 2.02
CA ARG A 86 -3.31 -9.82 3.10
C ARG A 86 -1.88 -9.99 3.63
N ASN A 87 -0.91 -10.10 2.73
CA ASN A 87 0.50 -10.25 3.10
C ASN A 87 1.01 -9.02 3.82
N THR A 88 0.68 -7.82 3.35
CA THR A 88 1.09 -6.58 4.03
C THR A 88 0.51 -6.49 5.44
N PHE A 89 -0.76 -6.84 5.63
CA PHE A 89 -1.34 -6.89 6.98
C PHE A 89 -0.66 -7.93 7.87
N LYS A 90 -0.34 -9.12 7.36
CA LYS A 90 0.42 -10.13 8.11
C LYS A 90 1.79 -9.60 8.53
N SER A 91 2.54 -9.01 7.61
CA SER A 91 3.87 -8.43 7.87
C SER A 91 3.83 -7.25 8.86
N ALA A 92 2.70 -6.56 8.99
CA ALA A 92 2.47 -5.52 9.99
C ALA A 92 2.09 -6.10 11.37
N GLY A 93 2.02 -7.43 11.50
CA GLY A 93 1.66 -8.12 12.74
C GLY A 93 0.17 -8.36 12.92
N PHE A 94 -0.67 -8.17 11.89
CA PHE A 94 -2.10 -8.48 11.92
C PHE A 94 -2.39 -9.95 11.60
N GLU A 95 -1.47 -10.84 11.95
CA GLU A 95 -1.65 -12.28 11.81
C GLU A 95 -2.22 -12.88 13.09
N LYS A 96 -3.13 -13.85 12.92
CA LYS A 96 -3.67 -14.60 14.05
C LYS A 96 -2.58 -15.55 14.54
N ILE A 97 -2.01 -15.27 15.72
CA ILE A 97 -1.06 -16.19 16.37
C ILE A 97 -1.83 -17.46 16.76
N SER A 98 -1.69 -18.53 15.98
CA SER A 98 -1.96 -19.88 16.48
C SER A 98 -0.80 -20.29 17.37
N VAL A 99 -1.07 -20.62 18.62
CA VAL A 99 -0.07 -20.91 19.67
C VAL A 99 0.63 -22.28 19.46
N ILE A 100 0.67 -22.78 18.23
CA ILE A 100 1.30 -24.05 17.86
C ILE A 100 2.05 -23.83 16.55
N ASP A 101 3.26 -24.36 16.46
CA ASP A 101 4.15 -24.36 15.28
C ASP A 101 5.16 -23.20 15.18
N GLY A 102 5.90 -22.99 16.27
CA GLY A 102 7.03 -22.05 16.35
C GLY A 102 8.26 -22.34 15.48
N ILE A 103 8.13 -23.15 14.41
CA ILE A 103 9.22 -23.46 13.47
C ILE A 103 8.89 -22.99 12.04
N ASP A 104 7.62 -22.91 11.65
CA ASP A 104 7.22 -22.66 10.24
C ASP A 104 7.12 -21.15 9.88
N ALA A 105 6.96 -20.29 10.88
CA ALA A 105 6.82 -18.84 10.68
C ALA A 105 8.10 -18.17 10.15
N LEU A 106 9.29 -18.65 10.54
CA LEU A 106 10.57 -18.06 10.11
C LEU A 106 10.87 -18.34 8.62
N GLN A 107 10.39 -19.46 8.09
CA GLN A 107 10.60 -19.85 6.70
C GLN A 107 9.66 -19.09 5.75
N GLN A 108 8.44 -18.79 6.19
CA GLN A 108 7.50 -17.94 5.44
C GLN A 108 7.94 -16.47 5.40
N ILE A 109 8.53 -15.95 6.50
CA ILE A 109 9.11 -14.59 6.53
C ILE A 109 10.23 -14.46 5.47
N SER A 110 11.11 -15.47 5.37
CA SER A 110 12.21 -15.51 4.39
C SER A 110 11.71 -15.43 2.93
N ILE A 111 10.69 -16.21 2.58
CA ILE A 111 10.11 -16.21 1.23
C ILE A 111 9.40 -14.88 0.93
N THR A 112 8.72 -14.29 1.92
CA THR A 112 8.09 -12.98 1.74
C THR A 112 9.11 -11.86 1.53
N ASP A 113 10.26 -11.90 2.20
CA ASP A 113 11.33 -10.92 2.03
C ASP A 113 11.98 -11.02 0.63
N GLU A 114 12.11 -12.22 0.06
CA GLU A 114 12.60 -12.40 -1.31
C GLU A 114 11.64 -11.86 -2.37
N ILE A 115 10.33 -12.07 -2.21
CA ILE A 115 9.31 -11.55 -3.15
C ILE A 115 9.24 -10.02 -3.06
N ILE A 116 9.25 -9.45 -1.85
CA ILE A 116 9.30 -8.00 -1.65
C ILE A 116 10.60 -7.45 -2.26
N SER A 117 11.75 -8.09 -2.03
CA SER A 117 13.03 -7.69 -2.62
C SER A 117 13.05 -7.74 -4.15
N ALA A 118 12.40 -8.72 -4.77
CA ALA A 118 12.27 -8.83 -6.22
C ALA A 118 11.35 -7.74 -6.80
N GLU A 119 10.23 -7.44 -6.14
CA GLU A 119 9.36 -6.33 -6.50
C GLU A 119 10.11 -5.00 -6.35
N ASP A 120 10.88 -4.81 -5.27
CA ASP A 120 11.66 -3.61 -4.97
C ASP A 120 12.67 -3.27 -6.07
N LYS A 121 13.40 -4.27 -6.59
CA LYS A 121 14.31 -4.07 -7.73
C LYS A 121 13.57 -3.63 -8.98
N SER A 122 12.41 -4.21 -9.26
CA SER A 122 11.61 -3.82 -10.44
C SER A 122 11.08 -2.39 -10.34
N ILE A 123 10.87 -1.90 -9.11
CA ILE A 123 10.38 -0.55 -8.80
C ILE A 123 11.51 0.47 -8.92
N GLU A 124 12.71 0.17 -8.41
CA GLU A 124 13.89 1.02 -8.57
C GLU A 124 14.26 1.23 -10.04
N GLU A 125 14.13 0.18 -10.85
CA GLU A 125 14.32 0.26 -12.30
C GLU A 125 13.29 1.19 -12.95
N LEU A 126 12.02 1.10 -12.54
CA LEU A 126 10.98 1.99 -13.04
C LEU A 126 11.25 3.45 -12.64
N ASP A 127 11.63 3.70 -11.39
CA ASP A 127 11.99 5.04 -10.92
C ASP A 127 13.24 5.58 -11.61
N ARG A 128 14.21 4.71 -11.93
CA ARG A 128 15.37 5.10 -12.73
C ARG A 128 14.96 5.55 -14.13
N VAL A 129 14.03 4.85 -14.77
CA VAL A 129 13.52 5.24 -16.10
C VAL A 129 12.72 6.56 -16.01
N LEU A 130 11.91 6.71 -14.97
CA LEU A 130 11.07 7.89 -14.76
C LEU A 130 11.86 9.16 -14.45
N ARG A 131 12.96 9.08 -13.70
CA ARG A 131 13.84 10.23 -13.39
C ARG A 131 14.37 10.95 -14.63
N HIS A 132 14.57 10.23 -15.73
CA HIS A 132 15.10 10.78 -16.98
C HIS A 132 13.99 11.19 -17.96
N SER A 133 12.73 10.89 -17.63
CA SER A 133 11.57 11.26 -18.45
C SER A 133 11.06 12.62 -18.00
N THR A 134 10.78 13.52 -18.95
CA THR A 134 10.22 14.85 -18.66
C THR A 134 8.83 15.01 -19.27
N ILE A 135 7.94 15.67 -18.55
CA ILE A 135 6.65 16.15 -19.08
C ILE A 135 6.68 17.67 -18.94
N GLY A 136 6.47 18.41 -20.04
CA GLY A 136 6.45 19.87 -20.01
C GLY A 136 7.76 20.51 -19.50
N GLY A 137 8.90 19.81 -19.65
CA GLY A 137 10.22 20.29 -19.20
C GLY A 137 10.55 20.01 -17.73
N LYS A 138 9.65 19.40 -16.95
CA LYS A 138 9.90 19.01 -15.56
C LYS A 138 10.10 17.48 -15.46
N PRO A 139 11.07 16.99 -14.64
CA PRO A 139 11.26 15.56 -14.40
C PRO A 139 9.99 14.92 -13.85
N MET A 140 9.64 13.75 -14.37
CA MET A 140 8.42 13.07 -13.94
C MET A 140 8.48 12.60 -12.48
N SER A 141 9.69 12.46 -11.93
CA SER A 141 9.94 12.18 -10.50
C SER A 141 9.48 13.30 -9.56
N ASP A 142 9.38 14.53 -10.06
CA ASP A 142 9.15 15.73 -9.25
C ASP A 142 7.67 16.10 -9.13
N TYR A 143 6.80 15.32 -9.78
CA TYR A 143 5.37 15.38 -9.54
C TYR A 143 5.08 14.55 -8.28
N ASP A 144 5.17 15.22 -7.12
CA ASP A 144 4.64 14.67 -5.88
C ASP A 144 3.12 14.57 -6.00
N ILE A 145 2.65 13.33 -6.12
CA ILE A 145 1.24 13.00 -6.03
C ILE A 145 0.95 12.84 -4.53
N THR A 146 0.75 13.99 -3.86
CA THR A 146 0.22 14.06 -2.49
C THR A 146 -1.29 13.86 -2.51
#